data_AF-A0AA35G626-F1
#
_entry.id   AF-A0AA35G626-F1
#
_cell.length_a   1.000
_cell.length_b   1.000
_cell.length_c   1.000
_cell.angle_alpha   90.00
_cell.angle_beta   90.00
_cell.angle_gamma   90.00
#
_symmetry.space_group_name_H-M   'P 1'
#
loop_
_entity.id
_entity.type
_entity.pdbx_description
1 polymer ?
#
loop_
_entity_poly.entity_id
_entity_poly.type
_entity_poly.pdbx_seq_one_letter_code
_entity_poly.pdbx_strand_id
1 'polypeptide(L)'
;MRRLTSLLGLPVLDGGGRRLGRVRDVLLSADGGRVVALVLEPGGWLRPGRAVDWPAVVAVGDGAVVVASAPRPLVPAEAGTGPAWQQVAGRPLYSAGGADLGHLADAWVDPTSGTITGYQVSAGLVDDLLSGQTVLPGPASLVAGPEALILGAGSDLTRPPWATGAGE
;
A
#
# COMPACT_ATOMS: atom_id res chain seq x y z
N MET A 1 10.31 -6.47 6.53
CA MET A 1 9.50 -5.53 5.73
C MET A 1 9.34 -6.08 4.32
N ARG A 2 8.24 -5.77 3.63
CA ARG A 2 7.99 -6.16 2.23
C ARG A 2 7.34 -5.06 1.44
N ARG A 3 7.51 -5.07 0.12
CA ARG A 3 6.77 -4.17 -0.78
C ARG A 3 5.31 -4.55 -0.83
N LEU A 4 4.42 -3.56 -0.83
CA LEU A 4 2.99 -3.79 -0.91
C LEU A 4 2.62 -4.38 -2.28
N THR A 5 3.25 -3.89 -3.35
CA THR A 5 3.05 -4.43 -4.71
C THR A 5 3.43 -5.90 -4.84
N SER A 6 4.41 -6.39 -4.08
CA SER A 6 4.80 -7.81 -4.08
C SER A 6 3.73 -8.74 -3.52
N LEU A 7 2.73 -8.21 -2.81
CA LEU A 7 1.59 -8.99 -2.34
C LEU A 7 0.60 -9.27 -3.47
N LEU A 8 0.55 -8.41 -4.48
CA LEU A 8 -0.39 -8.52 -5.58
C LEU A 8 -0.08 -9.77 -6.43
N GLY A 9 -1.13 -10.50 -6.79
CA GLY A 9 -1.04 -11.74 -7.56
C GLY A 9 -0.67 -12.98 -6.74
N LEU A 10 -0.21 -12.84 -5.49
CA LEU A 10 0.14 -13.99 -4.66
C LEU A 10 -1.10 -14.87 -4.37
N PRO A 11 -0.98 -16.21 -4.45
CA PRO A 11 -2.04 -17.10 -4.01
C PRO A 11 -2.24 -16.99 -2.50
N VAL A 12 -3.50 -17.07 -2.08
CA VAL A 12 -3.90 -17.11 -0.67
C VAL A 12 -4.30 -18.53 -0.31
N LEU A 13 -3.68 -19.10 0.73
CA LEU A 13 -3.85 -20.48 1.18
C LEU A 13 -4.41 -20.52 2.62
N ASP A 14 -5.25 -21.52 2.92
CA ASP A 14 -5.55 -21.86 4.32
C ASP A 14 -4.42 -22.69 4.96
N GLY A 15 -4.53 -22.97 6.26
CA GLY A 15 -3.56 -23.80 7.00
C GLY A 15 -3.43 -25.24 6.50
N GLY A 16 -4.37 -25.73 5.67
CA GLY A 16 -4.28 -27.03 5.01
C GLY A 16 -3.64 -26.97 3.61
N GLY A 17 -3.18 -25.79 3.17
CA GLY A 17 -2.59 -25.58 1.84
C GLY A 17 -3.61 -25.45 0.71
N ARG A 18 -4.91 -25.39 1.01
CA ARG A 18 -5.94 -25.22 -0.03
C ARG A 18 -5.96 -23.76 -0.47
N ARG A 19 -5.92 -23.55 -1.79
CA ARG A 19 -6.00 -22.21 -2.39
C ARG A 19 -7.40 -21.62 -2.26
N LEU A 20 -7.47 -20.44 -1.65
CA LEU A 20 -8.70 -19.67 -1.43
C LEU A 20 -8.93 -18.60 -2.52
N GLY A 21 -7.84 -18.12 -3.14
CA GLY A 21 -7.87 -17.11 -4.20
C GLY A 21 -6.47 -16.62 -4.57
N ARG A 22 -6.42 -15.41 -5.16
CA ARG A 22 -5.20 -14.62 -5.37
C ARG A 22 -5.46 -13.20 -4.91
N VAL A 23 -4.44 -12.54 -4.38
CA VAL A 23 -4.53 -11.12 -4.01
C VAL A 23 -4.69 -10.29 -5.28
N ARG A 24 -5.78 -9.55 -5.36
CA ARG A 24 -6.07 -8.58 -6.44
C ARG A 24 -5.65 -7.18 -6.07
N ASP A 25 -5.88 -6.81 -4.81
CA ASP A 25 -5.66 -5.46 -4.30
C ASP A 25 -5.47 -5.49 -2.77
N VAL A 26 -5.12 -4.35 -2.19
CA VAL A 26 -4.90 -4.17 -0.75
C VAL A 26 -5.73 -2.99 -0.27
N LEU A 27 -6.47 -3.16 0.82
CA LEU A 27 -7.19 -2.08 1.49
C LEU A 27 -6.31 -1.48 2.58
N LEU A 28 -6.12 -0.16 2.53
CA LEU A 28 -5.42 0.59 3.56
C LEU A 28 -6.38 1.05 4.66
N SER A 29 -5.85 1.46 5.80
CA SER A 29 -6.60 2.23 6.80
C SER A 29 -6.91 3.63 6.28
N ALA A 30 -7.88 4.30 6.90
CA ALA A 30 -8.28 5.66 6.52
C ALA A 30 -7.12 6.67 6.52
N ASP A 31 -6.14 6.48 7.40
CA ASP A 31 -4.91 7.27 7.50
C ASP A 31 -3.75 6.71 6.66
N GLY A 32 -3.97 5.63 5.91
CA GLY A 32 -2.96 4.95 5.10
C GLY A 32 -1.87 4.19 5.87
N GLY A 33 -1.82 4.30 7.20
CA GLY A 33 -0.70 3.82 8.03
C GLY A 33 -0.63 2.31 8.22
N ARG A 34 -1.63 1.54 7.77
CA ARG A 34 -1.63 0.08 7.85
C ARG A 34 -2.47 -0.57 6.75
N VAL A 35 -2.20 -1.84 6.51
CA VAL A 35 -3.06 -2.71 5.71
C VAL A 35 -4.22 -3.21 6.58
N VAL A 36 -5.45 -2.99 6.12
CA VAL A 36 -6.67 -3.48 6.77
C VAL A 36 -7.03 -4.86 6.26
N ALA A 37 -6.97 -5.07 4.94
CA ALA A 37 -7.35 -6.34 4.33
C ALA A 37 -6.69 -6.57 2.96
N LEU A 38 -6.58 -7.83 2.57
CA LEU A 38 -6.23 -8.26 1.22
C LEU A 38 -7.51 -8.53 0.44
N VAL A 39 -7.68 -7.88 -0.71
CA VAL A 39 -8.82 -8.12 -1.61
C VAL A 39 -8.45 -9.26 -2.55
N LEU A 40 -9.33 -10.25 -2.66
CA LEU A 40 -9.12 -11.41 -3.54
C LEU A 40 -9.75 -11.21 -4.91
N GLU A 41 -9.15 -11.83 -5.93
CA GLU A 41 -9.77 -11.97 -7.24
C GLU A 41 -11.15 -12.64 -7.12
N PRO A 42 -12.20 -12.10 -7.77
CA PRO A 42 -13.48 -12.76 -7.85
C PRO A 42 -13.31 -14.06 -8.67
N GLY A 43 -13.91 -15.15 -8.21
CA GLY A 43 -13.88 -16.44 -8.92
C GLY A 43 -14.79 -16.49 -10.17
N GLY A 44 -14.91 -15.37 -10.89
CA GLY A 44 -15.80 -15.17 -12.04
C GLY A 44 -16.61 -13.86 -11.96
N TRP A 45 -17.14 -13.43 -13.10
CA TRP A 45 -17.99 -12.26 -13.32
C TRP A 45 -19.19 -12.05 -12.37
N LEU A 46 -19.80 -13.12 -11.86
CA LEU A 46 -21.01 -13.07 -11.03
C LEU A 46 -20.73 -13.24 -9.53
N ARG A 47 -19.48 -13.50 -9.13
CA ARG A 47 -19.15 -13.74 -7.72
C ARG A 47 -18.85 -12.41 -7.02
N PRO A 48 -19.41 -12.18 -5.82
CA PRO A 48 -19.05 -11.00 -5.04
C PRO A 48 -17.54 -11.02 -4.76
N GLY A 49 -16.95 -9.82 -4.70
CA GLY A 49 -15.57 -9.67 -4.23
C GLY A 49 -15.42 -10.29 -2.84
N ARG A 50 -14.21 -10.78 -2.52
CA ARG A 50 -13.90 -11.32 -1.20
C ARG A 50 -12.67 -10.62 -0.64
N ALA A 51 -12.57 -10.55 0.67
CA ALA A 51 -11.43 -9.98 1.36
C ALA A 51 -10.98 -10.87 2.52
N VAL A 52 -9.70 -10.80 2.85
CA VAL A 52 -9.12 -11.38 4.06
C VAL A 52 -8.62 -10.26 4.94
N ASP A 53 -9.12 -10.19 6.17
CA ASP A 53 -8.64 -9.22 7.15
C ASP A 53 -7.17 -9.48 7.48
N TRP A 54 -6.40 -8.41 7.59
CA TRP A 54 -4.97 -8.52 7.90
C TRP A 54 -4.68 -9.30 9.17
N PRO A 55 -5.44 -9.17 10.28
CA PRO A 55 -5.28 -10.01 11.47
C PRO A 55 -5.41 -11.52 11.24
N ALA A 56 -6.05 -11.94 10.14
CA ALA A 56 -6.14 -13.35 9.78
C ALA A 56 -4.91 -13.86 8.99
N VAL A 57 -4.01 -12.95 8.57
CA VAL A 57 -2.77 -13.30 7.86
C VAL A 57 -1.75 -13.86 8.86
N VAL A 58 -1.35 -15.11 8.65
CA VAL A 58 -0.40 -15.82 9.53
C VAL A 58 1.02 -15.65 9.01
N ALA A 59 1.17 -15.76 7.69
CA ALA A 59 2.44 -15.61 7.03
C ALA A 59 2.23 -15.01 5.65
N VAL A 60 3.21 -14.24 5.21
CA VAL A 60 3.37 -14.01 3.78
C VAL A 60 4.80 -14.35 3.43
N GLY A 61 4.97 -15.11 2.35
CA GLY A 61 6.25 -15.49 1.77
C GLY A 61 6.32 -15.04 0.32
N ASP A 62 7.42 -15.37 -0.35
CA ASP A 62 7.66 -14.90 -1.73
C ASP A 62 6.70 -15.52 -2.75
N GLY A 63 6.09 -16.66 -2.42
CA GLY A 63 5.20 -17.39 -3.32
C GLY A 63 3.74 -17.48 -2.89
N ALA A 64 3.39 -17.12 -1.65
CA ALA A 64 2.03 -17.26 -1.12
C ALA A 64 1.78 -16.46 0.16
N VAL A 65 0.50 -16.18 0.43
CA VAL A 65 -0.01 -15.70 1.72
C VAL A 65 -0.78 -16.83 2.40
N VAL A 66 -0.49 -17.12 3.67
CA VAL A 66 -1.19 -18.13 4.47
C VAL A 66 -2.08 -17.43 5.50
N VAL A 67 -3.32 -17.90 5.63
CA VAL A 67 -4.34 -17.25 6.48
C VAL A 67 -4.99 -18.26 7.43
N ALA A 68 -5.35 -17.80 8.63
CA ALA A 68 -6.00 -18.61 9.67
C ALA A 68 -7.53 -18.71 9.48
N SER A 69 -8.12 -17.72 8.81
CA SER A 69 -9.58 -17.59 8.64
C SER A 69 -9.97 -17.51 7.17
N ALA A 70 -11.17 -17.99 6.85
CA ALA A 70 -11.72 -17.93 5.50
C ALA A 70 -11.99 -16.47 5.06
N PRO A 71 -11.92 -16.16 3.74
CA PRO A 71 -12.24 -14.83 3.24
C PRO A 71 -13.71 -14.48 3.49
N ARG A 72 -13.97 -13.24 3.89
CA ARG A 72 -15.33 -12.68 4.00
C ARG A 72 -15.77 -12.04 2.67
N PRO A 73 -17.07 -11.81 2.46
CA PRO A 73 -17.55 -10.95 1.38
C PRO A 73 -16.94 -9.54 1.50
N LEU A 74 -16.49 -8.98 0.37
CA LEU A 74 -16.04 -7.59 0.32
C LEU A 74 -17.26 -6.67 0.43
N VAL A 75 -17.33 -5.89 1.50
CA VAL A 75 -18.39 -4.90 1.72
C VAL A 75 -17.80 -3.50 1.50
N PRO A 76 -18.44 -2.63 0.70
CA PRO A 76 -18.01 -1.24 0.59
C PRO A 76 -18.21 -0.50 1.91
N ALA A 77 -17.21 0.25 2.36
CA ALA A 77 -17.28 1.21 3.47
C ALA A 77 -17.46 0.61 4.89
N GLU A 78 -16.47 -0.16 5.35
CA GLU A 78 -16.32 -0.45 6.79
C GLU A 78 -15.60 0.71 7.51
N ALA A 79 -16.04 1.03 8.72
CA ALA A 79 -15.43 2.09 9.53
C ALA A 79 -13.93 1.85 9.73
N GLY A 80 -13.11 2.88 9.47
CA GLY A 80 -11.65 2.80 9.56
C GLY A 80 -10.95 2.20 8.34
N THR A 81 -11.70 1.81 7.30
CA THR A 81 -11.16 1.40 6.00
C THR A 81 -10.97 2.63 5.11
N GLY A 82 -9.77 2.77 4.58
CA GLY A 82 -9.38 3.82 3.64
C GLY A 82 -9.42 3.34 2.19
N PRO A 83 -8.64 3.97 1.31
CA PRO A 83 -8.62 3.62 -0.11
C PRO A 83 -7.99 2.25 -0.35
N ALA A 84 -8.39 1.63 -1.46
CA ALA A 84 -7.65 0.51 -2.02
C ALA A 84 -6.34 1.00 -2.65
N TRP A 85 -5.32 0.14 -2.71
CA TRP A 85 -4.01 0.50 -3.23
C TRP A 85 -4.07 1.02 -4.67
N GLN A 86 -4.89 0.40 -5.53
CA GLN A 86 -5.10 0.86 -6.91
C GLN A 86 -5.66 2.29 -7.02
N GLN A 87 -6.27 2.83 -5.96
CA GLN A 87 -6.80 4.19 -5.92
C GLN A 87 -5.77 5.23 -5.47
N VAL A 88 -4.60 4.80 -4.98
CA VAL A 88 -3.53 5.69 -4.51
C VAL A 88 -2.23 5.51 -5.30
N ALA A 89 -1.94 4.30 -5.77
CA ALA A 89 -0.73 4.02 -6.54
C ALA A 89 -0.66 4.89 -7.81
N GLY A 90 0.53 5.45 -8.06
CA GLY A 90 0.82 6.31 -9.21
C GLY A 90 0.26 7.73 -9.14
N ARG A 91 -0.40 8.12 -8.03
CA ARG A 91 -0.97 9.47 -7.90
C ARG A 91 0.06 10.49 -7.40
N PRO A 92 -0.12 11.79 -7.75
CA PRO A 92 0.70 12.87 -7.24
C PRO A 92 0.70 12.90 -5.71
N LEU A 93 1.87 13.08 -5.10
CA LEU A 93 2.09 13.08 -3.67
C LEU A 93 2.72 14.40 -3.23
N TYR A 94 2.09 15.07 -2.28
CA TYR A 94 2.58 16.32 -1.70
C TYR A 94 2.84 16.16 -0.21
N SER A 95 3.78 16.94 0.33
CA SER A 95 3.91 17.05 1.79
C SER A 95 2.78 17.89 2.37
N ALA A 96 2.54 17.79 3.68
CA ALA A 96 1.61 18.68 4.38
C ALA A 96 1.97 20.18 4.27
N GLY A 97 3.24 20.50 3.96
CA GLY A 97 3.71 21.86 3.69
C GLY A 97 3.51 22.30 2.23
N GLY A 98 2.93 21.46 1.37
CA GLY A 98 2.66 21.76 -0.03
C GLY A 98 3.82 21.50 -0.99
N ALA A 99 4.92 20.88 -0.53
CA ALA A 99 6.02 20.51 -1.42
C ALA A 99 5.63 19.33 -2.31
N ASP A 100 5.91 19.42 -3.61
CA ASP A 100 5.78 18.29 -4.54
C ASP A 100 6.85 17.24 -4.22
N LEU A 101 6.40 16.02 -3.92
CA LEU A 101 7.28 14.90 -3.62
C LEU A 101 7.44 13.97 -4.83
N GLY A 102 6.61 14.10 -5.87
CA GLY A 102 6.53 13.21 -7.03
C GLY A 102 5.26 12.36 -7.01
N HIS A 103 5.38 11.08 -7.34
CA HIS A 103 4.25 10.14 -7.43
C HIS A 103 4.44 8.97 -6.46
N LEU A 104 3.36 8.52 -5.82
CA LEU A 104 3.39 7.34 -4.95
C LEU A 104 3.66 6.08 -5.79
N ALA A 105 4.84 5.48 -5.64
CA ALA A 105 5.26 4.32 -6.41
C ALA A 105 4.95 2.99 -5.70
N ASP A 106 5.24 2.90 -4.40
CA ASP A 106 5.03 1.69 -3.59
C ASP A 106 4.91 2.04 -2.10
N ALA A 107 4.60 1.05 -1.27
CA ALA A 107 4.65 1.14 0.18
C ALA A 107 5.39 -0.07 0.77
N TRP A 108 6.02 0.12 1.91
CA TRP A 108 6.65 -0.95 2.68
C TRP A 108 5.76 -1.32 3.84
N VAL A 109 5.46 -2.61 3.97
CA VAL A 109 4.63 -3.16 5.04
C VAL A 109 5.46 -4.08 5.95
N ASP A 110 5.24 -3.97 7.25
CA ASP A 110 5.63 -4.98 8.21
C ASP A 110 4.64 -6.15 8.12
N PRO A 111 5.08 -7.36 7.70
CA PRO A 111 4.19 -8.48 7.53
C PRO A 111 3.57 -9.02 8.83
N THR A 112 4.17 -8.70 9.98
CA THR A 112 3.67 -9.14 11.28
C THR A 112 2.56 -8.22 11.79
N SER A 113 2.75 -6.90 11.72
CA SER A 113 1.76 -5.94 12.24
C SER A 113 0.80 -5.39 11.20
N GLY A 114 1.16 -5.45 9.91
CA GLY A 114 0.45 -4.77 8.82
C GLY A 114 0.72 -3.27 8.74
N THR A 115 1.60 -2.75 9.60
CA THR A 115 1.96 -1.33 9.60
C THR A 115 2.70 -0.98 8.31
N ILE A 116 2.33 0.14 7.70
CA ILE A 116 3.12 0.74 6.62
C ILE A 116 4.31 1.46 7.25
N THR A 117 5.51 0.97 6.96
CA THR A 117 6.78 1.45 7.50
C THR A 117 7.44 2.52 6.63
N GLY A 118 6.92 2.75 5.42
CA GLY A 118 7.38 3.81 4.54
C GLY A 118 6.68 3.80 3.20
N TYR A 119 6.77 4.92 2.49
CA TYR A 119 6.26 5.09 1.13
C TYR A 119 7.41 5.30 0.17
N GLN A 120 7.37 4.60 -0.96
CA GLN A 120 8.30 4.79 -2.05
C GLN A 120 7.72 5.82 -3.03
N VAL A 121 8.55 6.77 -3.43
CA VAL A 121 8.15 7.89 -4.28
C VAL A 121 9.05 7.92 -5.52
N SER A 122 8.41 8.17 -6.66
CA SER A 122 9.04 8.32 -7.97
C SER A 122 9.01 9.78 -8.39
N ALA A 123 10.15 10.32 -8.83
CA ALA A 123 10.21 11.66 -9.44
C ALA A 123 9.86 11.64 -10.94
N GLY A 124 9.81 10.44 -11.53
CA GLY A 124 9.57 10.22 -12.96
C GLY A 124 10.59 9.24 -13.53
N LEU A 125 10.29 8.61 -14.66
CA LEU A 125 11.10 7.51 -15.20
C LEU A 125 12.56 7.92 -15.51
N VAL A 126 12.79 9.15 -15.97
CA VAL A 126 14.13 9.65 -16.31
C VAL A 126 14.95 9.93 -15.05
N ASP A 127 14.38 10.65 -14.09
CA ASP A 127 15.03 10.96 -12.82
C ASP A 127 15.26 9.72 -11.96
N ASP A 128 14.31 8.78 -11.95
CA ASP A 128 14.44 7.51 -11.23
C ASP A 128 15.60 6.65 -11.76
N LEU A 129 15.94 6.73 -13.05
CA LEU A 129 17.09 6.01 -13.62
C LEU A 129 18.43 6.61 -13.21
N LEU A 130 18.48 7.94 -13.01
CA LEU A 130 19.70 8.65 -12.65
C LEU A 130 19.95 8.62 -11.13
N SER A 131 18.89 8.86 -10.36
CA SER A 131 18.97 9.14 -8.92
C SER A 131 18.36 8.03 -8.06
N GLY A 132 17.66 7.07 -8.66
CA GLY A 132 16.88 6.06 -7.95
C GLY A 132 15.59 6.62 -7.37
N GLN A 133 14.76 5.71 -6.84
CA GLN A 133 13.52 6.06 -6.15
C GLN A 133 13.80 6.35 -4.67
N THR A 134 13.10 7.32 -4.10
CA THR A 134 13.25 7.63 -2.68
C THR A 134 12.24 6.87 -1.83
N VAL A 135 12.69 6.37 -0.67
CA VAL A 135 11.79 5.84 0.37
C VAL A 135 11.68 6.88 1.48
N LEU A 136 10.46 7.35 1.70
CA LEU A 136 10.10 8.23 2.81
C LEU A 136 9.77 7.35 4.03
N PRO A 137 10.49 7.50 5.15
CA PRO A 137 10.27 6.69 6.34
C PRO A 137 8.92 7.03 7.00
N GLY A 138 8.26 6.00 7.54
CA GLY A 138 7.02 6.12 8.32
C GLY A 138 7.22 5.86 9.83
N PRO A 139 6.15 5.94 10.65
CA PRO A 139 4.77 6.08 10.22
C PRO A 139 4.43 7.52 9.81
N ALA A 140 3.84 7.66 8.63
CA ALA A 140 3.31 8.91 8.10
C ALA A 140 1.87 8.68 7.67
N SER A 141 0.98 9.66 7.87
CA SER A 141 -0.40 9.55 7.44
C SER A 141 -0.51 9.89 5.95
N LEU A 142 -1.21 9.06 5.20
CA LEU A 142 -1.50 9.29 3.79
C LEU A 142 -2.97 9.65 3.64
N VAL A 143 -3.24 10.91 3.32
CA VAL A 143 -4.59 11.40 3.05
C VAL A 143 -4.83 11.38 1.55
N ALA A 144 -5.84 10.62 1.11
CA ALA A 144 -6.24 10.55 -0.29
C ALA A 144 -7.33 11.58 -0.60
N GLY A 145 -6.96 12.70 -1.22
CA GLY A 145 -7.90 13.68 -1.77
C GLY A 145 -8.46 13.25 -3.13
N PRO A 146 -9.28 14.09 -3.79
CA PRO A 146 -9.77 13.82 -5.15
C PRO A 146 -8.66 13.86 -6.20
N GLU A 147 -7.78 14.88 -6.14
CA GLU A 147 -6.74 15.11 -7.15
C GLU A 147 -5.37 14.56 -6.76
N ALA A 148 -5.01 14.68 -5.48
CA ALA A 148 -3.68 14.34 -5.01
C ALA A 148 -3.70 13.65 -3.64
N LEU A 149 -2.55 13.06 -3.30
CA LEU A 149 -2.25 12.50 -2.00
C LEU A 149 -1.47 13.51 -1.18
N ILE A 150 -1.76 13.58 0.13
CA ILE A 150 -1.01 14.39 1.08
C ILE A 150 -0.35 13.45 2.09
N LEU A 151 0.97 13.56 2.22
CA LEU A 151 1.74 12.91 3.25
C LEU A 151 1.85 13.82 4.49
N GLY A 152 1.11 13.45 5.53
CA GLY A 152 1.24 14.02 6.87
C GLY A 152 2.43 13.40 7.58
N ALA A 153 3.42 14.23 7.93
CA ALA A 153 4.69 13.76 8.45
C ALA A 153 4.61 13.19 9.88
N GLY A 154 5.40 12.15 10.13
CA GLY A 154 6.32 12.15 11.26
C GLY A 154 7.56 12.98 10.89
N SER A 155 7.51 14.28 11.18
CA SER A 155 8.56 15.31 11.06
C SER A 155 9.29 15.54 9.72
N ASP A 156 9.04 16.72 9.13
CA ASP A 156 9.95 17.56 8.33
C ASP A 156 10.37 17.15 6.90
N LEU A 157 9.41 16.75 6.07
CA LEU A 157 9.58 16.77 4.61
C LEU A 157 9.15 18.13 4.04
N THR A 158 9.88 19.20 4.40
CA THR A 158 9.71 20.54 3.80
C THR A 158 10.33 20.64 2.40
N ARG A 159 11.20 19.69 2.02
CA ARG A 159 11.78 19.57 0.67
C ARG A 159 11.82 18.11 0.22
N PRO A 160 11.67 17.83 -1.08
CA PRO A 160 11.86 16.48 -1.57
C PRO A 160 13.33 16.06 -1.37
N PRO A 161 13.59 14.79 -1.00
CA PRO A 161 14.93 14.29 -0.71
C PRO A 161 15.91 14.34 -1.89
N TRP A 162 15.40 14.51 -3.12
CA TRP A 162 16.21 14.69 -4.33
C TRP A 162 16.56 16.16 -4.63
N ALA A 163 16.12 17.14 -3.82
CA ALA A 163 16.42 18.57 -4.00
C ALA A 163 17.86 19.00 -3.64
N THR A 164 18.83 18.09 -3.68
CA THR A 164 20.23 18.43 -3.38
C THR A 164 20.88 19.09 -4.60
N GLY A 165 21.11 20.40 -4.53
CA GLY A 165 21.99 21.12 -5.47
C GLY A 165 21.30 21.85 -6.62
N ALA A 166 20.52 22.89 -6.32
CA ALA A 166 20.25 23.96 -7.27
C ALA A 166 20.49 25.30 -6.54
N GLY A 167 21.73 25.77 -6.57
CA GLY A 167 22.14 27.05 -6.02
C GLY A 167 23.31 26.93 -5.06
N GLU A 168 24.52 26.91 -5.61
CA GLU A 168 25.63 27.78 -5.20
C GLU A 168 26.41 28.18 -6.47
#